data_AF-A0A820KCL6-F1
#
_entry.id   AF-A0A820KCL6-F1
#
_cell.length_a   1.000
_cell.length_b   1.000
_cell.length_c   1.000
_cell.angle_alpha   90.00
_cell.angle_beta   90.00
_cell.angle_gamma   90.00
#
_symmetry.space_group_name_H-M   'P 1'
#
loop_
_entity.id
_entity.type
_entity.pdbx_description
1 polymer ?
#
loop_
_entity_poly.entity_id
_entity_poly.type
_entity_poly.pdbx_seq_one_letter_code
_entity_poly.pdbx_strand_id
1 'polypeptide(L)'
;QFHFITHLPSSPQIPNTRRREINIRLEIGGILCGLSHGGVVKFFGALNLPPPVQEQRYSEAQQFIWNYVTKAQEESMTAAVEEAIAEGGGMRELTVSRDGAWPTRGYSNVHGIEALCSTTSHPKVLDVTWSSKKCSKCQGEESLRYANPDLFLTFQENHDCQLNYAGSVICIINYLIMKISLF
;
A
#
# COMPACT_ATOMS: atom_id res chain seq x y z
N GLN A 1 23.06 -19.94 -18.57
CA GLN A 1 23.85 -18.85 -17.97
C GLN A 1 22.86 -17.78 -17.53
N PHE A 2 22.65 -17.57 -16.23
CA PHE A 2 21.75 -16.52 -15.74
C PHE A 2 22.37 -15.17 -16.07
N HIS A 3 21.71 -14.39 -16.92
CA HIS A 3 22.15 -13.04 -17.23
C HIS A 3 21.71 -12.15 -16.07
N PHE A 4 22.62 -11.89 -15.13
CA PHE A 4 22.39 -10.89 -14.09
C PHE A 4 22.28 -9.54 -14.79
N ILE A 5 21.06 -8.98 -14.81
CA ILE A 5 20.84 -7.62 -15.26
C ILE A 5 21.50 -6.71 -14.21
N THR A 6 22.71 -6.25 -14.51
CA THR A 6 23.45 -5.28 -13.68
C THR A 6 22.96 -3.85 -13.88
N HIS A 7 22.15 -3.63 -14.92
CA HIS A 7 21.60 -2.33 -15.27
C HIS A 7 20.07 -2.39 -15.35
N LEU A 8 19.41 -1.97 -14.29
CA LEU A 8 17.97 -1.71 -14.32
C LEU A 8 17.74 -0.45 -15.17
N PRO A 9 17.03 -0.50 -16.32
CA PRO A 9 16.79 0.67 -17.15
C PRO A 9 16.10 1.78 -16.33
N SER A 10 16.54 3.02 -16.49
CA SER A 10 15.93 4.18 -15.82
C SER A 10 14.60 4.51 -16.49
N SER A 11 13.53 4.68 -15.71
CA SER A 11 12.27 5.19 -16.25
C SER A 11 12.49 6.62 -16.76
N PRO A 12 12.00 6.98 -17.97
CA PRO A 12 12.09 8.34 -18.49
C PRO A 12 11.33 9.37 -17.63
N GLN A 13 10.48 8.90 -16.72
CA GLN A 13 9.70 9.73 -15.79
C GLN A 13 10.50 10.08 -14.52
N ILE A 14 11.65 9.44 -14.29
CA ILE A 14 12.53 9.81 -13.19
C ILE A 14 13.29 11.09 -13.58
N PRO A 15 13.30 12.12 -12.72
CA PRO A 15 13.98 13.38 -13.01
C PRO A 15 15.45 13.17 -13.36
N ASN A 16 15.90 13.84 -14.42
CA ASN A 16 17.17 13.60 -15.13
C ASN A 16 18.45 14.01 -14.36
N THR A 17 18.39 14.06 -13.02
CA THR A 17 19.57 14.25 -12.18
C THR A 17 20.01 12.90 -11.63
N ARG A 18 21.23 12.48 -11.98
CA ARG A 18 21.84 11.20 -11.58
C ARG A 18 21.74 10.92 -10.07
N ARG A 19 21.84 11.96 -9.23
CA ARG A 19 21.68 11.83 -7.77
C ARG A 19 20.25 11.46 -7.37
N ARG A 20 19.24 12.11 -7.95
CA ARG A 20 17.82 11.85 -7.63
C ARG A 20 17.40 10.45 -8.06
N GLU A 21 17.92 9.99 -9.21
CA GLU A 21 17.69 8.65 -9.71
C GLU A 21 18.20 7.56 -8.75
N ILE A 22 19.45 7.67 -8.29
CA ILE A 22 20.05 6.72 -7.33
C ILE A 22 19.24 6.68 -6.04
N ASN A 23 18.80 7.84 -5.54
CA ASN A 23 18.02 7.93 -4.31
C ASN A 23 16.65 7.26 -4.45
N ILE A 24 15.96 7.47 -5.58
CA ILE A 24 14.68 6.82 -5.88
C ILE A 24 14.86 5.29 -5.97
N ARG A 25 15.93 4.82 -6.60
CA ARG A 25 16.22 3.37 -6.68
C ARG A 25 16.52 2.77 -5.31
N LEU A 26 17.26 3.50 -4.46
CA LEU A 26 17.53 3.09 -3.10
C LEU A 26 16.23 2.96 -2.30
N GLU A 27 15.31 3.93 -2.44
CA GLU A 27 13.98 3.89 -1.83
C GLU A 27 13.17 2.67 -2.30
N ILE A 28 13.07 2.47 -3.62
CA ILE A 28 12.34 1.33 -4.21
C ILE A 28 12.92 0.01 -3.69
N GLY A 29 14.25 -0.13 -3.68
CA GLY A 29 14.92 -1.30 -3.14
C GLY A 29 14.65 -1.49 -1.65
N GLY A 30 14.66 -0.41 -0.87
CA GLY A 30 14.29 -0.41 0.54
C GLY A 30 12.86 -0.91 0.76
N ILE A 31 11.88 -0.32 0.08
CA ILE A 31 10.46 -0.69 0.15
C ILE A 31 10.25 -2.16 -0.20
N LEU A 32 10.84 -2.65 -1.30
CA LEU A 32 10.72 -4.05 -1.73
C LEU A 32 11.32 -5.03 -0.72
N CYS A 33 12.32 -4.59 0.06
CA CYS A 33 12.92 -5.37 1.13
C CYS A 33 12.25 -5.13 2.51
N GLY A 34 11.20 -4.31 2.59
CA GLY A 34 10.55 -3.95 3.86
C GLY A 34 11.43 -3.07 4.77
N LEU A 35 12.37 -2.32 4.20
CA LEU A 35 13.26 -1.41 4.92
C LEU A 35 12.77 0.04 4.74
N SER A 36 12.54 0.72 5.86
CA SER A 36 12.41 2.17 5.90
C SER A 36 13.80 2.84 5.92
N HIS A 37 13.85 4.18 5.90
CA HIS A 37 15.10 4.94 6.02
C HIS A 37 16.03 4.42 7.12
N GLY A 38 15.51 4.22 8.34
CA GLY A 38 16.29 3.70 9.45
C GLY A 38 16.84 2.28 9.22
N GLY A 39 16.10 1.44 8.48
CA GLY A 39 16.57 0.13 8.02
C GLY A 39 17.70 0.25 7.00
N VAL A 40 17.56 1.15 6.02
CA VAL A 40 18.59 1.43 5.01
C VAL A 40 19.86 2.00 5.65
N VAL A 41 19.74 2.90 6.62
CA VAL A 41 20.89 3.44 7.39
C VAL A 41 21.65 2.31 8.09
N LYS A 42 20.93 1.39 8.76
CA LYS A 42 21.55 0.22 9.41
C LYS A 42 22.22 -0.70 8.40
N PHE A 43 21.58 -0.94 7.25
CA PHE A 43 22.13 -1.75 6.17
C PHE A 43 23.45 -1.16 5.63
N PHE A 44 23.49 0.15 5.38
CA PHE A 44 24.71 0.84 4.94
C PHE A 44 25.80 0.76 6.01
N GLY A 45 25.45 0.94 7.28
CA GLY A 45 26.37 0.76 8.40
C GLY A 45 26.97 -0.64 8.47
N ALA A 46 26.15 -1.69 8.25
CA ALA A 46 26.62 -3.08 8.24
C ALA A 46 27.59 -3.38 7.08
N LEU A 47 27.47 -2.64 5.96
CA LEU A 47 28.37 -2.72 4.81
C LEU A 47 29.58 -1.79 4.91
N ASN A 48 29.71 -1.05 6.01
CA ASN A 48 30.73 -0.01 6.19
C ASN A 48 30.70 1.06 5.07
N LEU A 49 29.49 1.40 4.62
CA LEU A 49 29.24 2.47 3.64
C LEU A 49 28.96 3.79 4.36
N PRO A 50 29.25 4.95 3.72
CA PRO A 50 28.82 6.24 4.25
C PRO A 50 27.29 6.28 4.38
N PRO A 51 26.71 7.04 5.33
CA PRO A 51 25.26 7.09 5.49
C PRO A 51 24.53 7.38 4.17
N PRO A 52 23.34 6.78 3.96
CA PRO A 52 22.52 7.08 2.80
C PRO A 52 22.01 8.53 2.86
N VAL A 53 21.16 8.90 1.91
CA VAL A 53 20.55 10.23 1.88
C VAL A 53 19.90 10.63 3.21
N GLN A 54 19.89 11.94 3.47
CA GLN A 54 19.20 12.52 4.60
C GLN A 54 17.71 12.12 4.59
N GLU A 55 17.13 11.94 5.77
CA GLU A 55 15.74 11.49 5.96
C GLU A 55 14.74 12.37 5.19
N GLN A 56 14.91 13.69 5.19
CA GLN A 56 14.06 14.60 4.42
C GLN A 56 14.05 14.26 2.91
N ARG A 57 15.22 13.98 2.34
CA ARG A 57 15.36 13.63 0.91
C ARG A 57 14.81 12.24 0.60
N TYR A 58 14.91 11.33 1.56
CA TYR A 58 14.30 10.01 1.50
C TYR A 58 12.77 10.14 1.46
N SER A 59 12.18 10.92 2.37
CA SER A 59 10.75 11.21 2.38
C SER A 59 10.24 11.91 1.11
N GLU A 60 11.01 12.84 0.54
CA GLU A 60 10.71 13.44 -0.78
C GLU A 60 10.67 12.39 -1.90
N ALA A 61 11.60 11.43 -1.90
CA ALA A 61 11.63 10.34 -2.87
C ALA A 61 10.45 9.38 -2.67
N GLN A 62 10.15 9.03 -1.42
CA GLN A 62 8.99 8.20 -1.06
C GLN A 62 7.67 8.84 -1.53
N GLN A 63 7.49 10.15 -1.31
CA GLN A 63 6.29 10.85 -1.77
C GLN A 63 6.19 10.87 -3.30
N PHE A 64 7.31 11.05 -4.00
CA PHE A 64 7.35 10.98 -5.46
C PHE A 64 6.92 9.59 -5.97
N ILE A 65 7.46 8.52 -5.37
CA ILE A 65 7.12 7.14 -5.72
C ILE A 65 5.65 6.87 -5.41
N TRP A 66 5.16 7.30 -4.25
CA TRP A 66 3.76 7.16 -3.87
C TRP A 66 2.83 7.75 -4.92
N ASN A 67 3.00 9.03 -5.26
CA ASN A 67 2.17 9.70 -6.27
C ASN A 67 2.21 8.99 -7.63
N TYR A 68 3.39 8.49 -8.02
CA TYR A 68 3.55 7.76 -9.26
C TYR A 68 2.79 6.42 -9.25
N VAL A 69 2.96 5.64 -8.19
CA VAL A 69 2.31 4.33 -8.02
C VAL A 69 0.80 4.50 -7.92
N THR A 70 0.30 5.48 -7.18
CA THR A 70 -1.14 5.77 -7.07
C THR A 70 -1.74 6.09 -8.44
N LYS A 71 -1.07 6.93 -9.24
CA LYS A 71 -1.55 7.24 -10.60
C LYS A 71 -1.57 6.01 -11.50
N ALA A 72 -0.50 5.22 -11.50
CA ALA A 72 -0.42 3.99 -12.28
C ALA A 72 -1.46 2.95 -11.83
N GLN A 73 -1.74 2.90 -10.52
CA GLN A 73 -2.77 2.08 -9.91
C GLN A 73 -4.16 2.49 -10.43
N GLU A 74 -4.50 3.78 -10.39
CA GLU A 74 -5.78 4.31 -10.88
C GLU A 74 -5.99 4.01 -12.37
N GLU A 75 -4.98 4.26 -13.20
CA GLU A 75 -5.01 3.97 -14.64
C GLU A 75 -5.20 2.47 -14.90
N SER A 76 -4.47 1.62 -14.17
CA SER A 76 -4.56 0.16 -14.31
C SER A 76 -5.91 -0.40 -13.84
N MET A 77 -6.45 0.10 -12.72
CA MET A 77 -7.74 -0.36 -12.18
C MET A 77 -8.91 0.09 -13.06
N THR A 78 -8.84 1.31 -13.59
CA THR A 78 -9.85 1.81 -14.55
C THR A 78 -9.87 0.93 -15.80
N ALA A 79 -8.71 0.61 -16.36
CA ALA A 79 -8.61 -0.30 -17.51
C ALA A 79 -9.12 -1.70 -17.18
N ALA A 80 -8.85 -2.21 -15.98
CA ALA A 80 -9.31 -3.52 -15.53
C ALA A 80 -10.84 -3.61 -15.44
N VAL A 81 -11.51 -2.53 -15.00
CA VAL A 81 -12.97 -2.46 -14.98
C VAL A 81 -13.55 -2.50 -16.39
N GLU A 82 -13.02 -1.71 -17.32
CA GLU A 82 -13.49 -1.69 -18.71
C GLU A 82 -13.30 -3.05 -19.40
N GLU A 83 -12.17 -3.71 -19.17
CA GLU A 83 -11.93 -5.06 -19.67
C GLU A 83 -12.89 -6.09 -19.08
N ALA A 84 -13.20 -6.00 -17.78
CA ALA A 84 -14.17 -6.88 -17.14
C ALA A 84 -15.61 -6.67 -17.67
N ILE A 85 -16.00 -5.42 -17.97
CA ILE A 85 -17.28 -5.10 -18.61
C ILE A 85 -17.33 -5.69 -20.03
N ALA A 86 -16.26 -5.53 -20.81
CA ALA A 86 -16.17 -6.06 -22.16
C ALA A 86 -16.28 -7.60 -22.18
N GLU A 87 -15.58 -8.29 -21.27
CA GLU A 87 -15.68 -9.74 -21.09
C GLU A 87 -17.09 -10.18 -20.65
N GLY A 88 -17.77 -9.36 -19.85
CA GLY A 88 -19.16 -9.57 -19.41
C GLY A 88 -20.24 -9.24 -20.45
N GLY A 89 -19.89 -9.02 -21.71
CA GLY A 89 -20.84 -8.69 -22.78
C GLY A 89 -21.39 -7.26 -22.70
N GLY A 90 -20.65 -6.33 -22.09
CA GLY A 90 -21.03 -4.93 -21.97
C GLY A 90 -21.94 -4.62 -20.76
N MET A 91 -22.21 -5.61 -19.91
CA MET A 91 -22.99 -5.41 -18.69
C MET A 91 -22.16 -4.73 -17.61
N ARG A 92 -22.73 -3.68 -16.99
CA ARG A 92 -22.13 -2.97 -15.85
C ARG A 92 -22.36 -3.66 -14.50
N GLU A 93 -22.98 -4.84 -14.52
CA GLU A 93 -23.14 -5.71 -13.35
C GLU A 93 -21.99 -6.72 -13.35
N LEU A 94 -21.00 -6.48 -12.50
CA LEU A 94 -19.83 -7.36 -12.38
C LEU A 94 -20.00 -8.29 -11.19
N THR A 95 -19.67 -9.56 -11.41
CA THR A 95 -19.44 -10.49 -10.31
C THR A 95 -17.97 -10.36 -9.89
N VAL A 96 -17.76 -10.13 -8.61
CA VAL A 96 -16.45 -9.85 -8.03
C VAL A 96 -16.17 -10.77 -6.85
N SER A 97 -14.90 -11.13 -6.66
CA SER A 97 -14.40 -11.77 -5.45
C SER A 97 -13.64 -10.75 -4.62
N ARG A 98 -13.79 -10.80 -3.29
CA ARG A 98 -12.94 -10.04 -2.37
C ARG A 98 -11.90 -10.97 -1.75
N ASP A 99 -10.63 -10.68 -1.96
CA ASP A 99 -9.51 -11.46 -1.47
C ASP A 99 -8.67 -10.62 -0.50
N GLY A 100 -8.46 -11.13 0.72
CA GLY A 100 -7.70 -10.44 1.77
C GLY A 100 -6.41 -11.17 2.12
N ALA A 101 -5.34 -10.43 2.38
CA ALA A 101 -4.07 -10.94 2.85
C ALA A 101 -3.58 -10.17 4.09
N TRP A 102 -3.06 -10.92 5.07
CA TRP A 102 -2.37 -10.39 6.24
C TRP A 102 -0.88 -10.77 6.13
N PRO A 103 0.06 -9.82 6.16
CA PRO A 103 1.48 -10.07 5.88
C PRO A 103 2.17 -11.11 6.77
N THR A 104 1.66 -11.37 7.97
CA THR A 104 2.26 -12.35 8.89
C THR A 104 1.23 -13.40 9.30
N ARG A 105 1.65 -14.67 9.30
CA ARG A 105 0.86 -15.78 9.86
C ARG A 105 0.86 -15.65 11.39
N GLY A 106 -0.32 -15.51 11.99
CA GLY A 106 -0.51 -15.42 13.44
C GLY A 106 -1.36 -14.22 13.86
N TYR A 107 -1.90 -14.27 15.08
CA TYR A 107 -2.85 -13.27 15.62
C TYR A 107 -2.27 -11.86 15.87
N SER A 108 -1.00 -11.62 15.53
CA SER A 108 -0.28 -10.40 15.91
C SER A 108 -0.29 -9.31 14.85
N ASN A 109 -0.71 -9.58 13.61
CA ASN A 109 -0.78 -8.52 12.61
C ASN A 109 -1.99 -7.63 12.83
N VAL A 110 -1.77 -6.34 12.72
CA VAL A 110 -2.77 -5.29 12.89
C VAL A 110 -3.08 -4.58 11.58
N HIS A 111 -2.36 -4.92 10.52
CA HIS A 111 -2.50 -4.36 9.18
C HIS A 111 -2.69 -5.47 8.15
N GLY A 112 -3.67 -5.29 7.27
CA GLY A 112 -4.02 -6.20 6.19
C GLY A 112 -4.28 -5.42 4.90
N ILE A 113 -4.30 -6.14 3.80
CA ILE A 113 -4.67 -5.60 2.48
C ILE A 113 -5.80 -6.47 1.95
N GLU A 114 -6.77 -5.83 1.33
CA GLU A 114 -7.87 -6.48 0.65
C GLU A 114 -7.90 -6.02 -0.80
N ALA A 115 -8.21 -6.94 -1.71
CA ALA A 115 -8.34 -6.70 -3.13
C ALA A 115 -9.74 -7.13 -3.57
N LEU A 116 -10.36 -6.32 -4.42
CA LEU A 116 -11.56 -6.67 -5.15
C LEU A 116 -11.14 -7.13 -6.54
N CYS A 117 -11.50 -8.33 -6.93
CA CYS A 117 -11.11 -8.94 -8.19
C CYS A 117 -12.34 -9.26 -9.04
N SER A 118 -12.25 -9.14 -10.36
CA SER A 118 -13.28 -9.66 -11.27
C SER A 118 -13.29 -11.19 -11.26
N THR A 119 -14.45 -11.82 -11.38
CA THR A 119 -14.57 -13.29 -11.50
C THR A 119 -14.69 -13.74 -12.96
N THR A 120 -14.09 -13.00 -13.90
CA THR A 120 -14.13 -13.34 -15.32
C THR A 120 -13.12 -14.43 -15.67
N SER A 121 -13.01 -14.83 -16.95
CA SER A 121 -12.00 -15.81 -17.38
C SER A 121 -10.57 -15.34 -17.14
N HIS A 122 -10.35 -14.03 -17.09
CA HIS A 122 -9.09 -13.40 -16.75
C HIS A 122 -9.28 -12.45 -15.55
N PRO A 123 -9.26 -12.98 -14.32
CA PRO A 123 -9.46 -12.16 -13.11
C PRO A 123 -8.46 -11.01 -13.04
N LYS A 124 -8.97 -9.80 -12.81
CA LYS A 124 -8.18 -8.60 -12.61
C LYS A 124 -8.54 -7.92 -11.30
N VAL A 125 -7.58 -7.25 -10.70
CA VAL A 125 -7.80 -6.41 -9.52
C VAL A 125 -8.50 -5.13 -9.95
N LEU A 126 -9.71 -4.92 -9.45
CA LEU A 126 -10.57 -3.76 -9.70
C LEU A 126 -10.38 -2.67 -8.64
N ASP A 127 -10.08 -3.07 -7.40
CA ASP A 127 -9.84 -2.15 -6.28
C ASP A 127 -8.96 -2.80 -5.22
N VAL A 128 -8.27 -2.00 -4.42
CA VAL A 128 -7.54 -2.45 -3.23
C VAL A 128 -7.77 -1.51 -2.06
N THR A 129 -7.97 -2.08 -0.89
CA THR A 129 -8.14 -1.33 0.35
C THR A 129 -7.19 -1.82 1.43
N TRP A 130 -6.62 -0.87 2.14
CA TRP A 130 -5.86 -1.15 3.36
C TRP A 130 -6.83 -1.36 4.52
N SER A 131 -6.56 -2.39 5.33
CA SER A 131 -7.30 -2.69 6.55
C SER A 131 -6.39 -2.55 7.77
N SER A 132 -6.85 -1.90 8.83
CA SER A 132 -6.10 -1.76 10.08
C SER A 132 -6.98 -1.84 11.32
N LYS A 133 -6.44 -2.53 12.32
CA LYS A 133 -6.97 -2.65 13.68
C LYS A 133 -6.40 -1.61 14.65
N LYS A 134 -5.46 -0.81 14.18
CA LYS A 134 -4.77 0.22 14.98
C LYS A 134 -4.74 1.54 14.24
N CYS A 135 -4.91 2.60 14.99
CA CYS A 135 -4.65 3.96 14.54
C CYS A 135 -3.58 4.53 15.46
N SER A 136 -2.42 4.91 14.90
CA SER A 136 -1.30 5.45 15.69
C SER A 136 -1.69 6.73 16.43
N LYS A 137 -2.57 7.55 15.84
CA LYS A 137 -3.10 8.76 16.48
C LYS A 137 -3.97 8.42 17.70
N CYS A 138 -4.90 7.46 17.56
CA CYS A 138 -5.70 6.99 18.69
C CYS A 138 -4.83 6.43 19.82
N GLN A 139 -3.78 5.67 19.47
CA GLN A 139 -2.87 5.12 20.48
C GLN A 139 -2.07 6.20 21.20
N GLY A 140 -1.63 7.24 20.48
CA GLY A 140 -0.92 8.37 21.08
C GLY A 140 -1.79 9.19 22.03
N GLU A 141 -3.09 9.30 21.74
CA GLU A 141 -4.04 10.11 22.49
C GLU A 141 -4.90 9.30 23.48
N GLU A 142 -4.62 8.02 23.70
CA GLU A 142 -5.40 7.17 24.63
C GLU A 142 -5.39 7.74 26.06
N SER A 143 -4.33 8.45 26.45
CA SER A 143 -4.27 9.13 27.75
C SER A 143 -5.32 10.24 27.88
N LEU A 144 -5.71 10.91 26.79
CA LEU A 144 -6.76 11.94 26.82
C LEU A 144 -8.11 11.36 27.22
N ARG A 145 -8.36 10.09 26.91
CA ARG A 145 -9.61 9.41 27.27
C ARG A 145 -9.91 9.46 28.77
N TYR A 146 -8.88 9.41 29.60
CA TYR A 146 -9.00 9.45 31.06
C TYR A 146 -8.76 10.86 31.62
N ALA A 147 -7.88 11.64 30.99
CA ALA A 147 -7.53 12.98 31.47
C ALA A 147 -8.58 14.04 31.13
N ASN A 148 -9.16 13.98 29.93
CA ASN A 148 -10.18 14.91 29.46
C ASN A 148 -11.08 14.24 28.39
N PRO A 149 -12.17 13.58 28.81
CA PRO A 149 -13.06 12.84 27.92
C PRO A 149 -13.66 13.69 26.79
N ASP A 150 -13.99 14.96 27.04
CA ASP A 150 -14.59 15.84 26.04
C ASP A 150 -13.62 16.18 24.90
N LEU A 151 -12.35 16.41 25.23
CA LEU A 151 -11.29 16.57 24.23
C LEU A 151 -11.04 15.28 23.45
N PHE A 152 -11.13 14.11 24.10
CA PHE A 152 -10.97 12.83 23.42
C PHE A 152 -12.09 12.57 22.41
N LEU A 153 -13.35 12.90 22.74
CA LEU A 153 -14.48 12.82 21.80
C LEU A 153 -14.27 13.76 20.60
N THR A 154 -13.88 15.00 20.87
CA THR A 154 -13.57 15.98 19.82
C THR A 154 -12.44 15.49 18.91
N PHE A 155 -11.39 14.88 19.48
CA PHE A 155 -10.32 14.26 18.71
C PHE A 155 -10.84 13.09 17.87
N GLN A 156 -11.66 12.21 18.44
CA GLN A 156 -12.23 11.07 17.72
C GLN A 156 -13.04 11.48 16.49
N GLU A 157 -13.81 12.55 16.59
CA GLU A 157 -14.64 13.06 15.49
C GLU A 157 -13.84 13.74 14.38
N ASN A 158 -12.72 14.41 14.73
CA ASN A 158 -12.01 15.28 13.79
C ASN A 158 -10.76 14.66 13.16
N HIS A 159 -10.25 13.56 13.72
CA HIS A 159 -9.06 12.93 13.14
C HIS A 159 -9.43 11.93 12.04
N ASP A 160 -8.58 11.88 11.02
CA ASP A 160 -8.61 10.81 10.03
C ASP A 160 -8.19 9.49 10.68
N CYS A 161 -9.19 8.71 11.09
CA CYS A 161 -9.02 7.47 11.83
C CYS A 161 -8.64 6.32 10.91
N GLN A 162 -7.49 5.71 11.20
CA GLN A 162 -6.99 4.57 10.43
C GLN A 162 -7.59 3.24 10.88
N LEU A 163 -8.41 3.21 11.94
CA LEU A 163 -9.04 1.99 12.43
C LEU A 163 -10.30 1.71 11.60
N ASN A 164 -10.21 0.76 10.68
CA ASN A 164 -11.29 0.45 9.74
C ASN A 164 -11.64 -1.05 9.67
N TYR A 165 -11.02 -1.89 10.51
CA TYR A 165 -11.28 -3.33 10.54
C TYR A 165 -11.57 -3.85 11.95
N ALA A 166 -12.77 -4.44 12.15
CA ALA A 166 -13.22 -5.02 13.41
C ALA A 166 -13.27 -6.57 13.44
N GLY A 167 -12.98 -7.23 12.31
CA GLY A 167 -13.02 -8.70 12.19
C GLY A 167 -11.85 -9.41 12.85
N SER A 168 -11.78 -10.75 12.78
CA SER A 168 -10.64 -11.53 13.30
C SER A 168 -9.44 -11.48 12.33
N VAL A 169 -8.20 -11.45 12.83
CA VAL A 169 -6.97 -11.44 11.97
C VAL A 169 -6.70 -12.82 11.34
N ILE A 170 -7.61 -13.76 11.53
CA ILE A 170 -7.41 -15.11 11.03
C ILE A 170 -7.38 -15.01 9.50
N CYS A 171 -6.32 -15.55 8.88
CA CYS A 171 -6.24 -15.80 7.44
C CYS A 171 -7.35 -16.77 7.03
N ILE A 172 -8.59 -16.31 7.00
CA ILE A 172 -9.59 -16.89 6.13
C ILE A 172 -9.52 -16.01 4.90
N ILE A 173 -9.09 -16.60 3.79
CA ILE A 173 -9.42 -16.08 2.48
C ILE A 173 -10.94 -16.15 2.41
N ASN A 174 -11.61 -15.09 2.86
CA ASN A 174 -13.06 -14.98 2.81
C ASN A 174 -13.40 -14.65 1.37
N TYR A 175 -13.49 -15.67 0.52
CA TYR A 175 -14.05 -15.53 -0.81
C TYR A 175 -15.52 -15.11 -0.67
N LEU A 176 -15.77 -13.81 -0.65
CA LEU A 176 -17.11 -13.28 -0.76
C LEU A 176 -17.32 -12.93 -2.23
N ILE A 177 -18.18 -13.71 -2.89
CA ILE A 177 -18.61 -13.42 -4.25
C ILE A 177 -19.83 -12.50 -4.17
N MET A 178 -19.72 -11.30 -4.75
CA MET A 178 -20.78 -10.31 -4.75
C MET A 178 -21.04 -9.81 -6.17
N LYS A 179 -22.27 -9.35 -6.41
CA LYS A 179 -22.63 -8.61 -7.61
C LYS A 179 -22.63 -7.13 -7.28
N ILE A 180 -21.93 -6.34 -8.07
CA ILE A 180 -21.87 -4.87 -7.93
C ILE A 180 -22.32 -4.25 -9.24
N SER A 181 -23.21 -3.27 -9.14
CA SER A 181 -23.60 -2.41 -10.27
C SER A 181 -22.73 -1.15 -10.28
N LEU A 182 -22.07 -0.91 -11.41
CA LEU A 182 -21.32 0.32 -11.66
C LEU A 182 -22.27 1.41 -12.20
N PHE A 183 -22.22 2.60 -11.61
CA PHE A 183 -23.03 3.75 -12.02
C PHE A 183 -22.56 4.35 -13.36
#